data_AF-W9XSJ5-F1
#
_entry.id   AF-W9XSJ5-F1
#
_cell.length_a   1.000
_cell.length_b   1.000
_cell.length_c   1.000
_cell.angle_alpha   90.00
_cell.angle_beta   90.00
_cell.angle_gamma   90.00
#
_symmetry.space_group_name_H-M   'P 1'
#
loop_
_entity.id
_entity.type
_entity.pdbx_description
1 polymer ?
#
loop_
_entity_poly.entity_id
_entity_poly.type
_entity_poly.pdbx_seq_one_letter_code
_entity_poly.pdbx_strand_id
1 'polypeptide(L)'
;MDTRCADPELQLDVDLMVLEYTLFQAVEVHLGVLSGGFEDDDGKMHGLQRVLAIFDSFIEIFNQSHPSHEQSPEFSFRLQILEFVVLLLCRCSSVIATDRPADDLSSMLGGYAKRDLRARRTWLASRERDCRKVGKMPATSWDLEQQIYTAWTGKSPNYASSASGHITGPLLLSLLPRFMAISARFMEATKQGPSDIWMDVACEFMLQASLEALQLRSQDGDAEGLPRLEDCFAWGYIDLDLDTSLHDDVHPAPYDDETAEIVNNLFRSPLEGGGPDAEHPDWTNLRIDTLHEFSIAADIVSSSAPPSSSQTRLLRLERLSHKHPFGEFQQRLVSLLQNLWTLSCRDEILGKPVLVEIGEGHVSSLGLERGSVDFEQFAARVGVDRGFLDEIEGDRILVRKAPDSIGTTLGLVREQSLNETYEHQRERERLRQARRTLNGGSPDVK
;
A
#
# COMPACT_ATOMS: atom_id res chain seq x y z
N MET A 1 -36.90 -9.73 -34.38
CA MET A 1 -35.67 -10.32 -33.85
C MET A 1 -34.54 -9.45 -34.32
N ASP A 2 -33.87 -8.78 -33.39
CA ASP A 2 -32.76 -7.90 -33.71
C ASP A 2 -31.52 -8.78 -33.92
N THR A 3 -31.16 -9.01 -35.17
CA THR A 3 -30.02 -9.86 -35.57
C THR A 3 -28.73 -9.05 -35.71
N ARG A 4 -28.66 -7.87 -35.08
CA ARG A 4 -27.43 -7.09 -34.98
C ARG A 4 -26.49 -7.79 -34.00
N CYS A 5 -25.84 -8.86 -34.44
CA CYS A 5 -24.65 -9.33 -33.78
C CYS A 5 -23.56 -8.26 -33.96
N ALA A 6 -22.83 -7.97 -32.89
CA ALA A 6 -21.59 -7.23 -33.00
C ALA A 6 -20.70 -7.92 -34.03
N ASP A 7 -19.96 -7.13 -34.79
CA ASP A 7 -18.94 -7.66 -35.69
C ASP A 7 -18.01 -8.56 -34.87
N PRO A 8 -17.90 -9.87 -35.18
CA PRO A 8 -17.06 -10.77 -34.40
C PRO A 8 -15.59 -10.34 -34.37
N GLU A 9 -15.15 -9.55 -35.36
CA GLU A 9 -13.80 -8.99 -35.39
C GLU A 9 -13.58 -7.90 -34.33
N LEU A 10 -14.65 -7.22 -33.88
CA LEU A 10 -14.59 -6.14 -32.88
C LEU A 10 -14.99 -6.57 -31.47
N GLN A 11 -15.46 -7.81 -31.31
CA GLN A 11 -15.98 -8.30 -30.03
C GLN A 11 -14.94 -8.24 -28.91
N LEU A 12 -13.69 -8.60 -29.20
CA LEU A 12 -12.59 -8.55 -28.23
C LEU A 12 -12.33 -7.12 -27.76
N ASP A 13 -12.27 -6.14 -28.68
CA ASP A 13 -11.99 -4.75 -28.33
C ASP A 13 -13.11 -4.16 -27.45
N VAL A 14 -14.37 -4.45 -27.80
CA VAL A 14 -15.52 -4.02 -27.00
C VAL A 14 -15.48 -4.65 -25.61
N ASP A 15 -15.24 -5.94 -25.52
CA ASP A 15 -15.18 -6.65 -24.24
C ASP A 15 -14.01 -6.14 -23.39
N LEU A 16 -12.85 -5.87 -23.99
CA LEU A 16 -11.70 -5.31 -23.29
C LEU A 16 -11.99 -3.90 -22.76
N MET A 17 -12.61 -3.04 -23.58
CA MET A 17 -13.03 -1.70 -23.16
C MET A 17 -13.98 -1.74 -21.96
N VAL A 18 -14.95 -2.65 -21.95
CA VAL A 18 -15.90 -2.83 -20.83
C VAL A 18 -15.18 -3.37 -19.59
N LEU A 19 -14.26 -4.32 -19.77
CA LEU A 19 -13.46 -4.89 -18.67
C LEU A 19 -12.62 -3.79 -17.99
N GLU A 20 -11.88 -3.00 -18.76
CA GLU A 20 -11.05 -1.92 -18.21
C GLU A 20 -11.89 -0.83 -17.54
N TYR A 21 -13.04 -0.48 -18.12
CA TYR A 21 -13.96 0.50 -17.55
C TYR A 21 -14.53 0.03 -16.21
N THR A 22 -15.01 -1.20 -16.13
CA THR A 22 -15.58 -1.76 -14.89
C THR A 22 -14.53 -1.86 -13.78
N LEU A 23 -13.28 -2.23 -14.14
CA LEU A 23 -12.15 -2.20 -13.21
C LEU A 23 -11.86 -0.79 -12.70
N PHE A 24 -11.78 0.19 -13.60
CA PHE A 24 -11.51 1.59 -13.26
C PHE A 24 -12.58 2.15 -12.31
N GLN A 25 -13.85 1.92 -12.62
CA GLN A 25 -14.97 2.32 -11.76
C GLN A 25 -14.90 1.64 -10.39
N ALA A 26 -14.53 0.36 -10.34
CA ALA A 26 -14.33 -0.34 -9.08
C ALA A 26 -13.24 0.35 -8.24
N VAL A 27 -12.08 0.65 -8.82
CA VAL A 27 -10.98 1.32 -8.09
C VAL A 27 -11.42 2.69 -7.56
N GLU A 28 -12.01 3.53 -8.42
CA GLU A 28 -12.47 4.88 -8.07
C GLU A 28 -13.46 4.88 -6.91
N VAL A 29 -14.50 4.05 -6.99
CA VAL A 29 -15.53 3.99 -5.94
C VAL A 29 -14.93 3.53 -4.61
N HIS A 30 -14.03 2.54 -4.62
CA HIS A 30 -13.42 2.02 -3.40
C HIS A 30 -12.41 2.99 -2.78
N LEU A 31 -11.57 3.65 -3.61
CA LEU A 31 -10.69 4.72 -3.16
C LEU A 31 -11.49 5.92 -2.62
N GLY A 32 -12.63 6.25 -3.24
CA GLY A 32 -13.51 7.31 -2.80
C GLY A 32 -14.10 7.06 -1.40
N VAL A 33 -14.44 5.81 -1.08
CA VAL A 33 -14.96 5.45 0.25
C VAL A 33 -13.86 5.46 1.32
N LEU A 34 -12.68 4.91 1.04
CA LEU A 34 -11.52 5.08 1.93
C LEU A 34 -11.18 6.57 2.13
N SER A 35 -11.37 7.33 1.05
CA SER A 35 -11.37 8.77 0.87
C SER A 35 -12.11 9.58 1.93
N GLY A 36 -13.43 9.45 1.86
CA GLY A 36 -14.41 10.26 2.58
C GLY A 36 -14.75 9.77 3.98
N GLY A 37 -14.11 8.69 4.43
CA GLY A 37 -14.40 8.05 5.71
C GLY A 37 -15.64 7.16 5.68
N PHE A 38 -15.70 6.25 6.65
CA PHE A 38 -16.82 5.33 6.85
C PHE A 38 -17.95 6.05 7.60
N GLU A 39 -18.71 6.87 6.88
CA GLU A 39 -20.07 7.13 7.35
C GLU A 39 -20.89 5.86 7.09
N ASP A 40 -21.62 5.40 8.11
CA ASP A 40 -22.45 4.20 8.12
C ASP A 40 -23.70 4.39 7.24
N ASP A 41 -23.46 4.67 5.95
CA ASP A 41 -24.46 4.81 4.91
C ASP A 41 -24.54 3.49 4.14
N ASP A 42 -25.53 2.67 4.50
CA ASP A 42 -25.86 1.41 3.83
C ASP A 42 -25.88 1.56 2.30
N GLY A 43 -26.28 2.73 1.78
CA GLY A 43 -26.30 3.02 0.35
C GLY A 43 -24.90 3.00 -0.30
N LYS A 44 -23.87 3.50 0.41
CA LYS A 44 -22.48 3.50 -0.08
C LYS A 44 -21.93 2.06 -0.12
N MET A 45 -22.21 1.26 0.90
CA MET A 45 -21.75 -0.13 0.99
C MET A 45 -22.37 -1.01 -0.11
N HIS A 46 -23.67 -0.87 -0.36
CA HIS A 46 -24.32 -1.56 -1.48
C HIS A 46 -23.76 -1.12 -2.84
N GLY A 47 -23.40 0.16 -2.98
CA GLY A 47 -22.71 0.66 -4.18
C GLY A 47 -21.37 -0.04 -4.41
N LEU A 48 -20.52 -0.14 -3.38
CA LEU A 48 -19.23 -0.82 -3.44
C LEU A 48 -19.37 -2.29 -3.89
N GLN A 49 -20.22 -3.04 -3.20
CA GLN A 49 -20.47 -4.46 -3.49
C GLN A 49 -20.99 -4.64 -4.92
N ARG A 50 -21.91 -3.78 -5.37
CA ARG A 50 -22.47 -3.83 -6.71
C ARG A 50 -21.39 -3.65 -7.78
N VAL A 51 -20.50 -2.67 -7.63
CA VAL A 51 -19.47 -2.42 -8.64
C VAL A 51 -18.44 -3.56 -8.69
N LEU A 52 -18.05 -4.12 -7.54
CA LEU A 52 -17.21 -5.34 -7.52
C LEU A 52 -17.91 -6.52 -8.18
N ALA A 53 -19.19 -6.76 -7.86
CA ALA A 53 -19.94 -7.87 -8.42
C ALA A 53 -20.07 -7.77 -9.95
N ILE A 54 -20.23 -6.55 -10.48
CA ILE A 54 -20.22 -6.30 -11.93
C ILE A 54 -18.86 -6.65 -12.52
N PHE A 55 -17.77 -6.15 -11.93
CA PHE A 55 -16.41 -6.45 -12.40
C PHE A 55 -16.10 -7.96 -12.35
N ASP A 56 -16.36 -8.62 -11.21
CA ASP A 56 -16.10 -10.04 -11.01
C ASP A 56 -16.90 -10.92 -11.99
N SER A 57 -18.16 -10.57 -12.24
CA SER A 57 -18.99 -11.28 -13.23
C SER A 57 -18.45 -11.06 -14.65
N PHE A 58 -18.01 -9.84 -14.96
CA PHE A 58 -17.56 -9.51 -16.30
C PHE A 58 -16.18 -10.11 -16.61
N ILE A 59 -15.24 -10.11 -15.66
CA ILE A 59 -13.92 -10.75 -15.86
C ILE A 59 -14.06 -12.27 -16.03
N GLU A 60 -15.03 -12.91 -15.36
CA GLU A 60 -15.32 -14.34 -15.57
C GLU A 60 -15.82 -14.59 -17.00
N ILE A 61 -16.78 -13.80 -17.48
CA ILE A 61 -17.31 -13.90 -18.84
C ILE A 61 -16.21 -13.61 -19.88
N PHE A 62 -15.38 -12.60 -19.63
CA PHE A 62 -14.26 -12.21 -20.49
C PHE A 62 -13.27 -13.36 -20.63
N ASN A 63 -12.83 -13.97 -19.51
CA ASN A 63 -11.87 -15.08 -19.53
C ASN A 63 -12.44 -16.34 -20.22
N GLN A 64 -13.76 -16.58 -20.12
CA GLN A 64 -14.41 -17.68 -20.85
C GLN A 64 -14.49 -17.41 -22.35
N SER A 65 -14.71 -16.14 -22.74
CA SER A 65 -14.89 -15.73 -24.14
C SER A 65 -13.55 -15.56 -24.86
N HIS A 66 -12.50 -15.15 -24.14
CA HIS A 66 -11.18 -14.81 -24.67
C HIS A 66 -10.04 -15.53 -23.91
N PRO A 67 -10.02 -16.87 -23.85
CA PRO A 67 -9.10 -17.63 -22.99
C PRO A 67 -7.62 -17.51 -23.40
N SER A 68 -7.33 -17.08 -24.62
CA SER A 68 -5.98 -16.88 -25.13
C SER A 68 -5.50 -15.43 -25.01
N HIS A 69 -6.31 -14.53 -24.45
CA HIS A 69 -5.93 -13.14 -24.30
C HIS A 69 -4.96 -12.96 -23.14
N GLU A 70 -3.83 -12.31 -23.41
CA GLU A 70 -2.85 -11.91 -22.40
C GLU A 70 -3.22 -10.53 -21.87
N GLN A 71 -3.27 -10.40 -20.54
CA GLN A 71 -3.61 -9.14 -19.89
C GLN A 71 -2.49 -8.12 -20.05
N SER A 72 -2.86 -6.86 -20.31
CA SER A 72 -1.89 -5.77 -20.40
C SER A 72 -1.26 -5.46 -19.03
N PRO A 73 -0.03 -4.91 -19.00
CA PRO A 73 0.59 -4.48 -17.74
C PRO A 73 -0.21 -3.36 -17.05
N GLU A 74 -0.86 -2.49 -17.82
CA GLU A 74 -1.74 -1.43 -17.33
C GLU A 74 -2.95 -2.02 -16.61
N PHE A 75 -3.62 -3.00 -17.22
CA PHE A 75 -4.74 -3.71 -16.59
C PHE A 75 -4.30 -4.39 -15.29
N SER A 76 -3.17 -5.09 -15.33
CA SER A 76 -2.60 -5.79 -14.18
C SER A 76 -2.28 -4.82 -13.03
N PHE A 77 -1.74 -3.64 -13.32
CA PHE A 77 -1.47 -2.60 -12.33
C PHE A 77 -2.76 -2.08 -11.68
N ARG A 78 -3.79 -1.75 -12.48
CA ARG A 78 -5.09 -1.28 -11.97
C ARG A 78 -5.77 -2.36 -11.11
N LEU A 79 -5.65 -3.63 -11.50
CA LEU A 79 -6.16 -4.78 -10.74
C LEU A 79 -5.47 -4.91 -9.39
N GLN A 80 -4.14 -4.75 -9.32
CA GLN A 80 -3.41 -4.78 -8.06
C GLN A 80 -3.84 -3.66 -7.10
N ILE A 81 -4.13 -2.47 -7.63
CA ILE A 81 -4.68 -1.37 -6.83
C ILE A 81 -6.07 -1.75 -6.30
N LEU A 82 -6.96 -2.29 -7.14
CA LEU A 82 -8.28 -2.73 -6.69
C LEU A 82 -8.17 -3.76 -5.57
N GLU A 83 -7.36 -4.80 -5.77
CA GLU A 83 -7.13 -5.85 -4.77
C GLU A 83 -6.63 -5.26 -3.45
N PHE A 84 -5.63 -4.38 -3.51
CA PHE A 84 -5.08 -3.74 -2.31
C PHE A 84 -6.15 -2.93 -1.56
N VAL A 85 -6.91 -2.12 -2.28
CA VAL A 85 -7.94 -1.22 -1.74
C VAL A 85 -9.10 -2.01 -1.14
N VAL A 86 -9.56 -3.07 -1.80
CA VAL A 86 -10.60 -3.99 -1.29
C VAL A 86 -10.13 -4.67 -0.01
N LEU A 87 -8.90 -5.18 0.02
CA LEU A 87 -8.36 -5.82 1.22
C LEU A 87 -8.19 -4.84 2.38
N LEU A 88 -7.80 -3.59 2.10
CA LEU A 88 -7.73 -2.55 3.11
C LEU A 88 -9.14 -2.21 3.64
N LEU A 89 -10.13 -2.07 2.78
CA LEU A 89 -11.54 -1.85 3.16
C LEU A 89 -12.08 -2.99 4.02
N CYS A 90 -11.80 -4.25 3.69
CA CYS A 90 -12.19 -5.42 4.48
C CYS A 90 -11.65 -5.39 5.91
N ARG A 91 -10.50 -4.75 6.14
CA ARG A 91 -9.96 -4.56 7.50
C ARG A 91 -10.69 -3.45 8.26
N CYS A 92 -11.12 -2.41 7.56
CA CYS A 92 -11.75 -1.24 8.17
C CYS A 92 -13.25 -1.42 8.41
N SER A 93 -13.92 -2.28 7.64
CA SER A 93 -15.36 -2.53 7.74
C SER A 93 -15.66 -4.02 7.85
N SER A 94 -16.23 -4.43 8.99
CA SER A 94 -16.72 -5.80 9.22
C SER A 94 -17.88 -6.19 8.29
N VAL A 95 -18.53 -5.21 7.64
CA VAL A 95 -19.75 -5.43 6.84
C VAL A 95 -19.42 -6.09 5.50
N ILE A 96 -18.30 -5.74 4.87
CA ILE A 96 -17.92 -6.25 3.54
C ILE A 96 -17.65 -7.77 3.57
N ALA A 97 -17.27 -8.32 4.73
CA ALA A 97 -16.95 -9.73 4.90
C ALA A 97 -18.18 -10.67 4.93
N THR A 98 -19.42 -10.16 4.96
CA THR A 98 -20.59 -10.97 5.32
C THR A 98 -21.31 -11.70 4.17
N ASP A 99 -21.10 -11.31 2.91
CA ASP A 99 -21.87 -11.86 1.77
C ASP A 99 -21.16 -12.96 0.95
N ARG A 100 -19.87 -13.21 1.17
CA ARG A 100 -19.16 -14.37 0.57
C ARG A 100 -19.06 -15.51 1.56
N PRO A 101 -19.03 -16.79 1.12
CA PRO A 101 -18.76 -17.91 2.02
C PRO A 101 -17.41 -17.68 2.69
N ALA A 102 -17.45 -17.26 3.95
CA ALA A 102 -16.32 -16.73 4.70
C ALA A 102 -15.13 -17.69 4.75
N ASP A 103 -15.40 -18.99 4.67
CA ASP A 103 -14.40 -20.06 4.74
C ASP A 103 -13.45 -20.08 3.53
N ASP A 104 -13.95 -19.82 2.31
CA ASP A 104 -13.12 -19.92 1.09
C ASP A 104 -12.19 -18.72 0.95
N LEU A 105 -12.72 -17.50 1.19
CA LEU A 105 -11.92 -16.27 1.19
C LEU A 105 -10.89 -16.25 2.32
N SER A 106 -11.27 -16.68 3.53
CA SER A 106 -10.35 -16.76 4.67
C SER A 106 -9.22 -17.77 4.42
N SER A 107 -9.55 -18.94 3.87
CA SER A 107 -8.55 -19.95 3.48
C SER A 107 -7.60 -19.41 2.41
N MET A 108 -8.13 -18.75 1.39
CA MET A 108 -7.37 -18.14 0.30
C MET A 108 -6.42 -17.05 0.83
N LEU A 109 -6.94 -16.09 1.61
CA LEU A 109 -6.15 -15.02 2.23
C LEU A 109 -5.08 -15.57 3.19
N GLY A 110 -5.42 -16.61 3.97
CA GLY A 110 -4.46 -17.32 4.81
C GLY A 110 -3.34 -17.98 4.01
N GLY A 111 -3.65 -18.51 2.82
CA GLY A 111 -2.67 -19.04 1.87
C GLY A 111 -1.71 -17.97 1.36
N TYR A 112 -2.23 -16.81 0.94
CA TYR A 112 -1.41 -15.66 0.52
C TYR A 112 -0.52 -15.16 1.65
N ALA A 113 -1.08 -14.90 2.83
CA ALA A 113 -0.33 -14.40 3.98
C ALA A 113 0.85 -15.32 4.35
N LYS A 114 0.66 -16.65 4.29
CA LYS A 114 1.74 -17.63 4.54
C LYS A 114 2.82 -17.59 3.47
N ARG A 115 2.44 -17.44 2.19
CA ARG A 115 3.38 -17.33 1.07
C ARG A 115 4.22 -16.06 1.20
N ASP A 116 3.55 -14.94 1.45
CA ASP A 116 4.18 -13.63 1.59
C ASP A 116 5.15 -13.61 2.77
N LEU A 117 4.73 -14.16 3.92
CA LEU A 117 5.60 -14.30 5.10
C LEU A 117 6.83 -15.17 4.81
N ARG A 118 6.67 -16.27 4.08
CA ARG A 118 7.80 -17.14 3.70
C ARG A 118 8.79 -16.40 2.80
N ALA A 119 8.29 -15.73 1.76
CA ALA A 119 9.13 -14.96 0.85
C ALA A 119 9.87 -13.84 1.59
N ARG A 120 9.19 -13.16 2.52
CA ARG A 120 9.76 -12.12 3.37
C ARG A 120 10.89 -12.63 4.27
N ARG A 121 10.75 -13.84 4.82
CA ARG A 121 11.81 -14.51 5.59
C ARG A 121 12.99 -14.92 4.72
N THR A 122 12.75 -15.39 3.49
CA THR A 122 13.82 -15.65 2.52
C THR A 122 14.60 -14.37 2.22
N TRP A 123 13.90 -13.26 1.94
CA TRP A 123 14.51 -11.95 1.71
C TRP A 123 15.34 -11.49 2.92
N LEU A 124 14.80 -11.60 4.14
CA LEU A 124 15.55 -11.27 5.35
C LEU A 124 16.85 -12.07 5.46
N ALA A 125 16.80 -13.38 5.18
CA ALA A 125 17.98 -14.24 5.21
C ALA A 125 19.02 -13.85 4.16
N SER A 126 18.60 -13.44 2.95
CA SER A 126 19.49 -12.92 1.91
C SER A 126 20.14 -11.60 2.35
N ARG A 127 19.35 -10.66 2.88
CA ARG A 127 19.86 -9.38 3.42
C ARG A 127 20.89 -9.59 4.53
N GLU A 128 20.63 -10.50 5.46
CA GLU A 128 21.57 -10.83 6.54
C GLU A 128 22.91 -11.34 5.99
N ARG A 129 22.87 -12.19 4.97
CA ARG A 129 24.08 -12.71 4.32
C ARG A 129 24.87 -11.59 3.64
N ASP A 130 24.21 -10.67 2.97
CA ASP A 130 24.86 -9.53 2.32
C ASP A 130 25.52 -8.60 3.33
N CYS A 131 24.84 -8.28 4.44
CA CYS A 131 25.41 -7.49 5.53
C CYS A 131 26.70 -8.12 6.09
N ARG A 132 26.76 -9.46 6.21
CA ARG A 132 27.95 -10.18 6.70
C ARG A 132 29.10 -10.23 5.69
N LYS A 133 28.80 -10.37 4.39
CA LYS A 133 29.80 -10.45 3.31
C LYS A 133 30.52 -9.13 3.10
N VAL A 134 29.79 -8.02 3.20
CA VAL A 134 30.26 -6.73 2.71
C VAL A 134 31.41 -6.17 3.56
N GLY A 135 31.57 -6.51 4.84
CA GLY A 135 32.67 -6.01 5.70
C GLY A 135 32.80 -4.48 5.78
N LYS A 136 31.90 -3.73 5.11
CA LYS A 136 31.91 -2.29 4.90
C LYS A 136 30.68 -1.60 5.50
N MET A 137 29.64 -2.33 5.91
CA MET A 137 28.66 -1.72 6.81
C MET A 137 29.32 -1.55 8.18
N PRO A 138 29.21 -0.38 8.83
CA PRO A 138 29.63 -0.26 10.21
C PRO A 138 28.82 -1.30 10.98
N ALA A 139 29.51 -2.24 11.63
CA ALA A 139 28.91 -3.36 12.38
C ALA A 139 27.74 -2.92 13.28
N THR A 140 27.75 -1.65 13.69
CA THR A 140 26.75 -0.97 14.51
C THR A 140 25.30 -1.05 14.03
N SER A 141 25.00 -1.03 12.72
CA SER A 141 23.59 -0.95 12.27
C SER A 141 22.87 -2.29 12.43
N TRP A 142 23.44 -3.36 11.87
CA TRP A 142 22.84 -4.70 11.93
C TRP A 142 22.82 -5.22 13.38
N ASP A 143 23.88 -4.96 14.14
CA ASP A 143 23.94 -5.34 15.55
C ASP A 143 22.82 -4.67 16.37
N LEU A 144 22.51 -3.41 16.06
CA LEU A 144 21.40 -2.68 16.67
C LEU A 144 20.04 -3.30 16.30
N GLU A 145 19.80 -3.60 15.02
CA GLU A 145 18.56 -4.28 14.60
C GLU A 145 18.39 -5.60 15.36
N GLN A 146 19.44 -6.41 15.42
CA GLN A 146 19.43 -7.70 16.11
C GLN A 146 19.22 -7.55 17.62
N GLN A 147 19.80 -6.53 18.25
CA GLN A 147 19.55 -6.23 19.66
C GLN A 147 18.06 -5.90 19.91
N ILE A 148 17.45 -5.12 19.02
CA ILE A 148 16.02 -4.80 19.12
C ILE A 148 15.18 -6.06 18.91
N TYR A 149 15.43 -6.85 17.85
CA TYR A 149 14.68 -8.07 17.58
C TYR A 149 14.76 -9.07 18.75
N THR A 150 15.95 -9.32 19.28
CA THR A 150 16.15 -10.21 20.43
C THR A 150 15.43 -9.73 21.70
N ALA A 151 15.31 -8.41 21.89
CA ALA A 151 14.55 -7.85 23.00
C ALA A 151 13.04 -8.18 22.92
N TRP A 152 12.50 -8.50 21.75
CA TRP A 152 11.08 -8.84 21.52
C TRP A 152 10.80 -10.33 21.31
N THR A 153 11.80 -11.17 21.07
CA THR A 153 11.62 -12.63 20.83
C THR A 153 11.59 -13.48 22.09
N GLY A 154 11.80 -12.92 23.29
CA GLY A 154 11.81 -13.71 24.52
C GLY A 154 10.46 -14.37 24.82
N LYS A 155 10.48 -15.65 25.25
CA LYS A 155 9.30 -16.45 25.60
C LYS A 155 8.41 -15.72 26.60
N SER A 156 7.19 -15.39 26.19
CA SER A 156 6.20 -14.85 27.12
C SER A 156 5.76 -15.95 28.08
N PRO A 157 5.67 -15.71 29.41
CA PRO A 157 4.95 -16.61 30.29
C PRO A 157 3.51 -16.69 29.79
N ASN A 158 2.94 -17.89 29.73
CA ASN A 158 1.56 -18.15 29.32
C ASN A 158 0.59 -17.40 30.24
N TYR A 159 0.31 -16.14 29.95
CA TYR A 159 -0.80 -15.40 30.54
C TYR A 159 -2.01 -15.64 29.65
N ALA A 160 -2.96 -16.41 30.18
CA ALA A 160 -4.27 -16.56 29.57
C ALA A 160 -4.98 -15.20 29.62
N SER A 161 -4.83 -14.38 28.57
CA SER A 161 -5.60 -13.16 28.41
C SER A 161 -6.89 -13.50 27.66
N SER A 162 -8.02 -13.35 28.33
CA SER A 162 -9.36 -13.70 27.83
C SER A 162 -10.04 -12.57 27.02
N ALA A 163 -9.29 -11.70 26.34
CA ALA A 163 -9.86 -10.69 25.47
C ALA A 163 -9.46 -10.97 24.01
N SER A 164 -10.17 -11.89 23.37
CA SER A 164 -10.06 -12.14 21.94
C SER A 164 -10.74 -11.00 21.19
N GLY A 165 -9.98 -9.95 20.88
CA GLY A 165 -10.35 -9.05 19.80
C GLY A 165 -10.05 -9.78 18.50
N HIS A 166 -11.03 -10.48 17.94
CA HIS A 166 -10.86 -11.13 16.64
C HIS A 166 -10.56 -10.04 15.60
N ILE A 167 -9.29 -9.95 15.17
CA ILE A 167 -8.93 -9.18 13.99
C ILE A 167 -9.64 -9.84 12.82
N THR A 168 -10.67 -9.17 12.32
CA THR A 168 -11.49 -9.65 11.22
C THR A 168 -10.90 -9.08 9.94
N GLY A 169 -10.07 -9.85 9.24
CA GLY A 169 -9.47 -9.43 7.97
C GLY A 169 -8.01 -9.84 7.77
N PRO A 170 -7.44 -9.53 6.58
CA PRO A 170 -6.04 -9.82 6.26
C PRO A 170 -5.10 -8.99 7.12
N LEU A 171 -3.97 -9.52 7.59
CA LEU A 171 -2.99 -8.78 8.41
C LEU A 171 -2.33 -7.64 7.61
N LEU A 172 -1.89 -6.57 8.26
CA LEU A 172 -1.13 -5.48 7.64
C LEU A 172 0.13 -5.99 6.96
N LEU A 173 0.84 -6.96 7.55
CA LEU A 173 2.00 -7.56 6.89
C LEU A 173 1.64 -8.23 5.56
N SER A 174 0.42 -8.76 5.39
CA SER A 174 -0.02 -9.33 4.10
C SER A 174 -0.36 -8.27 3.04
N LEU A 175 -0.61 -7.03 3.47
CA LEU A 175 -0.84 -5.91 2.55
C LEU A 175 0.46 -5.21 2.15
N LEU A 176 1.46 -5.21 3.05
CA LEU A 176 2.72 -4.51 2.84
C LEU A 176 3.46 -4.93 1.54
N PRO A 177 3.63 -6.23 1.21
CA PRO A 177 4.22 -6.64 -0.07
C PRO A 177 3.48 -6.10 -1.29
N ARG A 178 2.15 -6.05 -1.24
CA ARG A 178 1.32 -5.53 -2.32
C ARG A 178 1.52 -4.04 -2.49
N PHE A 179 1.57 -3.29 -1.39
CA PHE A 179 1.91 -1.87 -1.41
C PHE A 179 3.29 -1.61 -2.04
N MET A 180 4.29 -2.41 -1.66
CA MET A 180 5.64 -2.30 -2.24
C MET A 180 5.65 -2.61 -3.74
N ALA A 181 4.95 -3.67 -4.17
CA ALA A 181 4.86 -4.05 -5.59
C ALA A 181 4.14 -2.98 -6.43
N ILE A 182 3.02 -2.44 -5.96
CA ILE A 182 2.31 -1.33 -6.64
C ILE A 182 3.23 -0.10 -6.75
N SER A 183 3.92 0.23 -5.67
CA SER A 183 4.85 1.36 -5.65
C SER A 183 6.01 1.18 -6.63
N ALA A 184 6.60 -0.02 -6.68
CA ALA A 184 7.69 -0.37 -7.59
C ALA A 184 7.27 -0.19 -9.05
N ARG A 185 6.14 -0.78 -9.45
CA ARG A 185 5.61 -0.67 -10.82
C ARG A 185 5.31 0.76 -11.21
N PHE A 186 4.74 1.55 -10.29
CA PHE A 186 4.48 2.96 -10.55
C PHE A 186 5.79 3.76 -10.75
N MET A 187 6.77 3.53 -9.90
CA MET A 187 8.07 4.21 -9.96
C MET A 187 8.85 3.83 -11.23
N GLU A 188 8.79 2.57 -11.64
CA GLU A 188 9.33 2.10 -12.91
C GLU A 188 8.65 2.78 -14.10
N ALA A 189 7.32 2.79 -14.14
CA ALA A 189 6.55 3.42 -15.21
C ALA A 189 6.84 4.93 -15.33
N THR A 190 7.00 5.61 -14.19
CA THR A 190 7.31 7.05 -14.15
C THR A 190 8.80 7.37 -14.30
N LYS A 191 9.68 6.36 -14.20
CA LYS A 191 11.14 6.50 -14.11
C LYS A 191 11.56 7.44 -12.97
N GLN A 192 10.79 7.43 -11.88
CA GLN A 192 11.06 8.23 -10.69
C GLN A 192 11.48 7.32 -9.53
N GLY A 193 12.41 7.80 -8.71
CA GLY A 193 12.77 7.12 -7.48
C GLY A 193 11.73 7.33 -6.37
N PRO A 194 11.88 6.65 -5.22
CA PRO A 194 11.03 6.85 -4.07
C PRO A 194 11.11 8.28 -3.55
N SER A 195 9.95 8.91 -3.36
CA SER A 195 9.87 10.22 -2.70
C SER A 195 9.98 10.08 -1.18
N ASP A 196 10.33 11.17 -0.51
CA ASP A 196 10.35 11.24 0.95
C ASP A 196 9.01 10.87 1.59
N ILE A 197 7.90 11.35 1.00
CA ILE A 197 6.54 11.06 1.48
C ILE A 197 6.26 9.56 1.38
N TRP A 198 6.67 8.93 0.29
CA TRP A 198 6.52 7.49 0.13
C TRP A 198 7.35 6.73 1.17
N MET A 199 8.62 7.11 1.39
CA MET A 199 9.49 6.46 2.37
C MET A 199 8.92 6.54 3.79
N ASP A 200 8.38 7.70 4.17
CA ASP A 200 7.71 7.90 5.46
C ASP A 200 6.49 6.99 5.62
N VAL A 201 5.61 6.93 4.62
CA VAL A 201 4.41 6.08 4.66
C VAL A 201 4.79 4.60 4.68
N ALA A 202 5.80 4.19 3.92
CA ALA A 202 6.30 2.82 3.90
C ALA A 202 6.87 2.40 5.27
N CYS A 203 7.65 3.27 5.91
CA CYS A 203 8.17 3.04 7.26
C CYS A 203 7.06 3.01 8.32
N GLU A 204 6.08 3.92 8.23
CA GLU A 204 4.92 3.91 9.10
C GLU A 204 4.08 2.63 8.91
N PHE A 205 3.96 2.11 7.68
CA PHE A 205 3.34 0.83 7.40
C PHE A 205 4.08 -0.32 8.10
N MET A 206 5.40 -0.39 7.96
CA MET A 206 6.22 -1.40 8.67
C MET A 206 6.03 -1.33 10.19
N LEU A 207 5.95 -0.12 10.75
CA LEU A 207 5.69 0.11 12.16
C LEU A 207 4.29 -0.40 12.57
N GLN A 208 3.24 -0.06 11.83
CA GLN A 208 1.88 -0.49 12.14
C GLN A 208 1.72 -2.02 12.01
N ALA A 209 2.30 -2.61 10.97
CA ALA A 209 2.35 -4.06 10.81
C ALA A 209 3.07 -4.75 11.97
N SER A 210 4.14 -4.12 12.48
CA SER A 210 4.87 -4.62 13.65
C SER A 210 4.07 -4.52 14.94
N LEU A 211 3.34 -3.42 15.16
CA LEU A 211 2.46 -3.28 16.31
C LEU A 211 1.37 -4.35 16.30
N GLU A 212 0.71 -4.56 15.16
CA GLU A 212 -0.30 -5.61 15.00
C GLU A 212 0.29 -7.01 15.25
N ALA A 213 1.44 -7.31 14.66
CA ALA A 213 2.14 -8.59 14.83
C ALA A 213 2.49 -8.88 16.30
N LEU A 214 3.05 -7.88 17.00
CA LEU A 214 3.42 -8.02 18.41
C LEU A 214 2.20 -8.13 19.33
N GLN A 215 1.11 -7.44 19.01
CA GLN A 215 -0.16 -7.56 19.73
C GLN A 215 -0.74 -8.97 19.59
N LEU A 216 -0.81 -9.51 18.37
CA LEU A 216 -1.27 -10.87 18.10
C LEU A 216 -0.43 -11.92 18.80
N ARG A 217 0.90 -11.84 18.70
CA ARG A 217 1.81 -12.78 19.39
C ARG A 217 1.73 -12.68 20.92
N SER A 218 1.31 -11.54 21.45
CA SER A 218 1.06 -11.39 22.88
C SER A 218 -0.22 -12.09 23.34
N GLN A 219 -1.18 -12.33 22.44
CA GLN A 219 -2.45 -12.99 22.73
C GLN A 219 -2.40 -14.49 22.44
N ASP A 220 -1.92 -14.89 21.26
CA ASP A 220 -1.94 -16.29 20.77
C ASP A 220 -0.63 -17.06 21.05
N GLY A 221 0.34 -16.40 21.67
CA GLY A 221 1.66 -16.94 21.93
C GLY A 221 2.57 -16.95 20.69
N ASP A 222 3.70 -17.64 20.82
CA ASP A 222 4.73 -17.70 19.77
C ASP A 222 4.41 -18.77 18.71
N ALA A 223 3.33 -18.56 17.97
CA ALA A 223 3.00 -19.40 16.83
C ALA A 223 3.95 -19.09 15.65
N GLU A 224 4.62 -20.11 15.13
CA GLU A 224 5.61 -20.02 14.03
C GLU A 224 5.06 -19.35 12.75
N GLY A 225 3.74 -19.41 12.56
CA GLY A 225 3.02 -18.81 11.43
C GLY A 225 2.68 -17.32 11.60
N LEU A 226 2.96 -16.72 12.75
CA LEU A 226 2.73 -15.29 12.96
C LEU A 226 3.94 -14.45 12.53
N PRO A 227 3.68 -13.24 11.99
CA PRO A 227 4.73 -12.26 11.70
C PRO A 227 5.57 -11.91 12.93
N ARG A 228 6.88 -11.75 12.72
CA ARG A 228 7.81 -11.21 13.72
C ARG A 228 8.17 -9.77 13.38
N LEU A 229 8.76 -9.06 14.34
CA LEU A 229 9.26 -7.69 14.15
C LEU A 229 10.26 -7.62 12.98
N GLU A 230 11.20 -8.55 12.94
CA GLU A 230 12.17 -8.68 11.85
C GLU A 230 11.52 -8.96 10.49
N ASP A 231 10.41 -9.72 10.45
CA ASP A 231 9.69 -10.00 9.20
C ASP A 231 9.09 -8.70 8.62
N CYS A 232 8.63 -7.78 9.49
CA CYS A 232 8.03 -6.51 9.09
C CYS A 232 9.07 -5.48 8.60
N PHE A 233 10.28 -5.49 9.15
CA PHE A 233 11.36 -4.53 8.86
C PHE A 233 12.41 -5.06 7.87
N ALA A 234 12.20 -6.22 7.28
CA ALA A 234 13.23 -6.81 6.44
C ALA A 234 13.44 -6.08 5.09
N TRP A 235 12.55 -5.15 4.71
CA TRP A 235 12.56 -4.44 3.42
C TRP A 235 13.81 -3.59 3.22
N GLY A 236 14.53 -3.83 2.14
CA GLY A 236 15.80 -3.19 1.83
C GLY A 236 16.48 -3.82 0.63
N TYR A 237 17.51 -3.13 0.12
CA TYR A 237 18.26 -3.56 -1.05
C TYR A 237 19.05 -4.85 -0.78
N ILE A 238 19.00 -5.79 -1.73
CA ILE A 238 19.77 -7.04 -1.75
C ILE A 238 20.53 -7.14 -3.06
N ASP A 239 21.77 -7.61 -3.02
CA ASP A 239 22.51 -7.90 -4.23
C ASP A 239 22.15 -9.30 -4.75
N LEU A 240 21.22 -9.35 -5.70
CA LEU A 240 20.68 -10.61 -6.26
C LEU A 240 21.73 -11.39 -7.07
N ASP A 241 22.69 -10.71 -7.70
CA ASP A 241 23.74 -11.35 -8.51
C ASP A 241 24.70 -12.19 -7.65
N LEU A 242 24.90 -11.79 -6.40
CA LEU A 242 25.74 -12.51 -5.44
C LEU A 242 25.09 -13.78 -4.89
N ASP A 243 23.76 -13.92 -4.93
CA ASP A 243 23.06 -15.07 -4.39
C ASP A 243 23.11 -16.27 -5.35
N THR A 244 23.01 -16.01 -6.65
CA THR A 244 23.01 -17.02 -7.73
C THR A 244 24.33 -17.79 -7.86
N SER A 245 25.45 -17.20 -7.39
CA SER A 245 26.80 -17.78 -7.58
C SER A 245 27.21 -18.83 -6.53
N LEU A 246 26.50 -18.97 -5.42
CA LEU A 246 26.96 -19.74 -4.25
C LEU A 246 26.10 -20.96 -3.89
N HIS A 247 24.92 -21.13 -4.48
CA HIS A 247 24.05 -22.28 -4.18
C HIS A 247 23.53 -22.97 -5.44
N ASP A 248 24.08 -24.15 -5.71
CA ASP A 248 23.61 -25.15 -6.69
C ASP A 248 22.37 -25.92 -6.17
N ASP A 249 21.91 -25.63 -4.93
CA ASP A 249 20.74 -26.26 -4.33
C ASP A 249 19.49 -25.39 -4.48
N VAL A 250 18.83 -25.67 -5.60
CA VAL A 250 17.46 -25.34 -6.03
C VAL A 250 16.48 -25.16 -4.86
N HIS A 251 16.15 -23.91 -4.55
CA HIS A 251 14.76 -23.56 -4.28
C HIS A 251 14.42 -22.28 -5.04
N PRO A 252 13.62 -22.36 -6.13
CA PRO A 252 13.21 -21.18 -6.85
C PRO A 252 12.50 -20.24 -5.87
N ALA A 253 12.90 -18.97 -5.87
CA ALA A 253 12.16 -17.94 -5.16
C ALA A 253 10.70 -18.03 -5.62
N PRO A 254 9.72 -18.08 -4.70
CA PRO A 254 8.30 -18.24 -5.05
C PRO A 254 7.67 -16.97 -5.66
N TYR A 255 8.50 -15.97 -5.98
CA TYR A 255 8.09 -14.76 -6.68
C TYR A 255 8.47 -14.86 -8.15
N ASP A 256 7.63 -14.28 -8.99
CA ASP A 256 8.04 -13.81 -10.29
C ASP A 256 9.32 -12.95 -10.11
N ASP A 257 10.42 -13.42 -10.68
CA ASP A 257 11.77 -12.86 -10.50
C ASP A 257 11.79 -11.36 -10.87
N GLU A 258 11.01 -10.99 -11.89
CA GLU A 258 10.80 -9.63 -12.33
C GLU A 258 10.17 -8.76 -11.22
N THR A 259 9.11 -9.23 -10.58
CA THR A 259 8.47 -8.48 -9.48
C THR A 259 9.40 -8.29 -8.27
N ALA A 260 10.27 -9.26 -7.99
CA ALA A 260 11.25 -9.13 -6.91
C ALA A 260 12.33 -8.09 -7.26
N GLU A 261 12.80 -8.08 -8.51
CA GLU A 261 13.80 -7.13 -9.00
C GLU A 261 13.28 -5.68 -8.98
N ILE A 262 12.08 -5.42 -9.50
CA ILE A 262 11.50 -4.07 -9.49
C ILE A 262 11.29 -3.55 -8.05
N VAL A 263 10.91 -4.42 -7.12
CA VAL A 263 10.78 -4.07 -5.70
C VAL A 263 12.14 -3.83 -5.07
N ASN A 264 13.17 -4.60 -5.43
CA ASN A 264 14.53 -4.36 -4.97
C ASN A 264 15.04 -2.98 -5.42
N ASN A 265 14.73 -2.61 -6.66
CA ASN A 265 15.11 -1.33 -7.26
C ASN A 265 14.53 -0.11 -6.54
N LEU A 266 13.41 -0.25 -5.79
CA LEU A 266 12.90 0.81 -4.92
C LEU A 266 13.93 1.27 -3.88
N PHE A 267 14.78 0.36 -3.41
CA PHE A 267 15.73 0.62 -2.34
C PHE A 267 17.13 0.95 -2.85
N ARG A 268 17.34 0.93 -4.17
CA ARG A 268 18.65 1.17 -4.79
C ARG A 268 18.95 2.66 -4.84
N SER A 269 20.17 3.05 -4.48
CA SER A 269 20.62 4.43 -4.64
C SER A 269 20.81 4.76 -6.13
N PRO A 270 20.23 5.85 -6.66
CA PRO A 270 20.33 6.22 -8.08
C PRO A 270 21.70 6.83 -8.46
N LEU A 271 22.76 6.57 -7.69
CA LEU A 271 24.05 7.24 -7.84
C LEU A 271 24.62 7.00 -9.24
N GLU A 272 24.65 8.06 -10.07
CA GLU A 272 25.07 8.11 -11.48
C GLU A 272 26.57 7.74 -11.73
N GLY A 273 27.26 7.21 -10.72
CA GLY A 273 28.71 7.11 -10.68
C GLY A 273 29.25 5.72 -10.38
N GLY A 274 28.78 4.67 -11.09
CA GLY A 274 29.46 3.37 -11.24
C GLY A 274 29.94 2.66 -9.97
N GLY A 275 29.40 3.03 -8.80
CA GLY A 275 29.69 2.38 -7.53
C GLY A 275 29.00 1.02 -7.46
N PRO A 276 29.44 0.14 -6.54
CA PRO A 276 28.68 -1.06 -6.24
C PRO A 276 27.27 -0.67 -5.82
N ASP A 277 26.28 -1.42 -6.28
CA ASP A 277 24.90 -1.15 -5.95
C ASP A 277 24.71 -1.14 -4.44
N ALA A 278 24.19 -0.02 -3.95
CA ALA A 278 24.06 0.25 -2.53
C ALA A 278 22.62 0.64 -2.20
N GLU A 279 22.19 0.26 -0.99
CA GLU A 279 20.92 0.69 -0.42
C GLU A 279 20.90 2.23 -0.30
N HIS A 280 19.76 2.83 -0.63
CA HIS A 280 19.54 4.26 -0.52
C HIS A 280 19.73 4.70 0.95
N PRO A 281 20.67 5.62 1.25
CA PRO A 281 21.03 5.92 2.64
C PRO A 281 19.86 6.51 3.44
N ASP A 282 19.03 7.34 2.82
CA ASP A 282 17.86 7.91 3.51
C ASP A 282 16.82 6.84 3.86
N TRP A 283 16.65 5.82 3.02
CA TRP A 283 15.79 4.68 3.32
C TRP A 283 16.35 3.89 4.51
N THR A 284 17.64 3.55 4.47
CA THR A 284 18.31 2.82 5.55
C THR A 284 18.18 3.56 6.87
N ASN A 285 18.47 4.86 6.89
CA ASN A 285 18.38 5.70 8.10
C ASN A 285 16.95 5.78 8.63
N LEU A 286 15.97 6.08 7.77
CA LEU A 286 14.58 6.19 8.17
C LEU A 286 14.02 4.87 8.70
N ARG A 287 14.37 3.74 8.06
CA ARG A 287 14.00 2.40 8.52
C ARG A 287 14.57 2.11 9.92
N ILE A 288 15.86 2.42 10.14
CA ILE A 288 16.52 2.22 11.44
C ILE A 288 15.90 3.12 12.51
N ASP A 289 15.69 4.41 12.21
CA ASP A 289 15.07 5.36 13.13
C ASP A 289 13.67 4.90 13.54
N THR A 290 12.89 4.40 12.58
CA THR A 290 11.56 3.84 12.83
C THR A 290 11.64 2.56 13.67
N LEU A 291 12.58 1.67 13.40
CA LEU A 291 12.80 0.46 14.20
C LEU A 291 13.23 0.80 15.64
N HIS A 292 13.97 1.90 15.83
CA HIS A 292 14.43 2.36 17.13
C HIS A 292 13.29 2.73 18.10
N GLU A 293 12.07 2.94 17.58
CA GLU A 293 10.86 3.05 18.41
C GLU A 293 10.58 1.77 19.20
N PHE A 294 11.07 0.62 18.75
CA PHE A 294 10.92 -0.66 19.46
C PHE A 294 12.05 -0.91 20.47
N SER A 295 13.04 -0.03 20.61
CA SER A 295 14.11 -0.21 21.60
C SER A 295 13.59 -0.24 23.03
N ILE A 296 14.02 -1.24 23.81
CA ILE A 296 13.72 -1.40 25.24
C ILE A 296 14.98 -1.04 26.02
N ALA A 297 14.94 0.05 26.79
CA ALA A 297 16.08 0.48 27.59
C ALA A 297 16.47 -0.60 28.61
N ALA A 298 17.75 -0.98 28.62
CA ALA A 298 18.29 -1.98 29.54
C ALA A 298 18.27 -1.53 31.02
N ASP A 299 18.22 -0.22 31.26
CA ASP A 299 18.47 0.39 32.57
C ASP A 299 17.31 0.24 33.59
N ILE A 300 16.15 -0.28 33.18
CA ILE A 300 15.02 -0.53 34.10
C ILE A 300 15.26 -1.79 34.97
N VAL A 301 16.32 -2.56 34.69
CA VAL A 301 16.62 -3.83 35.37
C VAL A 301 17.37 -3.65 36.71
N SER A 302 17.89 -2.45 37.00
CA SER A 302 18.84 -2.25 38.11
C SER A 302 18.25 -1.75 39.45
N SER A 303 16.97 -1.38 39.55
CA SER A 303 16.40 -0.93 40.83
C SER A 303 15.10 -1.65 41.20
N SER A 304 15.20 -2.54 42.20
CA SER A 304 14.10 -3.18 42.97
C SER A 304 12.98 -3.85 42.15
N ALA A 305 13.17 -5.15 41.91
CA ALA A 305 12.26 -6.09 41.24
C ALA A 305 11.93 -5.72 39.78
N PRO A 306 12.55 -6.39 38.78
CA PRO A 306 12.22 -6.12 37.39
C PRO A 306 10.74 -6.45 37.16
N PRO A 307 9.93 -5.55 36.56
CA PRO A 307 8.70 -5.99 35.92
C PRO A 307 9.06 -7.17 35.00
N SER A 308 8.23 -8.21 34.98
CA SER A 308 8.46 -9.34 34.06
C SER A 308 8.68 -8.75 32.67
N SER A 309 9.68 -9.24 31.93
CA SER A 309 10.06 -8.70 30.61
C SER A 309 8.85 -8.53 29.67
N SER A 310 7.82 -9.37 29.83
CA SER A 310 6.53 -9.25 29.16
C SER A 310 5.73 -8.00 29.52
N GLN A 311 5.65 -7.60 30.79
CA GLN A 311 4.90 -6.39 31.20
C GLN A 311 5.54 -5.12 30.63
N THR A 312 6.87 -5.03 30.63
CA THR A 312 7.59 -3.90 30.00
C THR A 312 7.30 -3.82 28.50
N ARG A 313 7.28 -4.96 27.81
CA ARG A 313 6.91 -5.04 26.39
C ARG A 313 5.47 -4.59 26.13
N LEU A 314 4.52 -5.06 26.93
CA LEU A 314 3.10 -4.68 26.80
C LEU A 314 2.90 -3.17 27.02
N LEU A 315 3.49 -2.60 28.07
CA LEU A 315 3.43 -1.15 28.32
C LEU A 315 4.12 -0.35 27.21
N ARG A 316 5.22 -0.86 26.63
CA ARG A 316 5.87 -0.22 25.48
C ARG A 316 4.97 -0.27 24.25
N LEU A 317 4.36 -1.42 23.97
CA LEU A 317 3.45 -1.64 22.86
C LEU A 317 2.22 -0.73 22.96
N GLU A 318 1.65 -0.59 24.15
CA GLU A 318 0.55 0.35 24.44
C GLU A 318 0.98 1.81 24.20
N ARG A 319 2.17 2.22 24.67
CA ARG A 319 2.67 3.58 24.40
C ARG A 319 2.88 3.83 22.91
N LEU A 320 3.39 2.84 22.18
CA LEU A 320 3.59 2.95 20.74
C LEU A 320 2.28 3.03 19.98
N SER A 321 1.26 2.25 20.36
CA SER A 321 -0.07 2.32 19.72
C SER A 321 -0.76 3.66 19.98
N HIS A 322 -0.52 4.30 21.13
CA HIS A 322 -1.00 5.66 21.39
C HIS A 322 -0.20 6.73 20.64
N LYS A 323 1.12 6.54 20.47
CA LYS A 323 1.99 7.48 19.75
C LYS A 323 1.77 7.45 18.25
N HIS A 324 1.46 6.27 17.70
CA HIS A 324 1.26 6.03 16.27
C HIS A 324 -0.16 5.49 16.05
N PRO A 325 -1.18 6.37 16.08
CA PRO A 325 -2.56 5.94 15.90
C PRO A 325 -2.79 5.40 14.48
N PHE A 326 -3.40 4.23 14.37
CA PHE A 326 -3.65 3.56 13.09
C PHE A 326 -4.47 4.41 12.10
N GLY A 327 -5.43 5.20 12.60
CA GLY A 327 -6.28 6.05 11.76
C GLY A 327 -5.52 7.12 10.98
N GLU A 328 -4.50 7.74 11.58
CA GLU A 328 -3.66 8.75 10.90
C GLU A 328 -2.82 8.09 9.81
N PHE A 329 -2.19 6.96 10.12
CA PHE A 329 -1.46 6.14 9.14
C PHE A 329 -2.36 5.78 7.96
N GLN A 330 -3.57 5.27 8.23
CA GLN A 330 -4.50 4.86 7.18
C GLN A 330 -4.85 6.03 6.25
N GLN A 331 -5.12 7.22 6.79
CA GLN A 331 -5.40 8.41 5.98
C GLN A 331 -4.21 8.78 5.07
N ARG A 332 -2.98 8.74 5.60
CA ARG A 332 -1.77 9.01 4.81
C ARG A 332 -1.56 7.97 3.71
N LEU A 333 -1.76 6.69 4.03
CA LEU A 333 -1.67 5.58 3.07
C LEU A 333 -2.69 5.74 1.94
N VAL A 334 -3.96 6.02 2.28
CA VAL A 334 -5.02 6.21 1.29
C VAL A 334 -4.74 7.43 0.42
N SER A 335 -4.30 8.55 1.01
CA SER A 335 -3.92 9.75 0.25
C SER A 335 -2.78 9.47 -0.73
N LEU A 336 -1.76 8.71 -0.31
CA LEU A 336 -0.67 8.30 -1.19
C LEU A 336 -1.18 7.43 -2.34
N LEU A 337 -2.05 6.45 -2.07
CA LEU A 337 -2.63 5.58 -3.10
C LEU A 337 -3.51 6.34 -4.09
N GLN A 338 -4.31 7.31 -3.60
CA GLN A 338 -5.08 8.19 -4.47
C GLN A 338 -4.19 9.03 -5.38
N ASN A 339 -3.07 9.54 -4.85
CA ASN A 339 -2.11 10.29 -5.65
C ASN A 339 -1.46 9.39 -6.71
N LEU A 340 -1.03 8.18 -6.34
CA LEU A 340 -0.49 7.18 -7.27
C LEU A 340 -1.51 6.84 -8.37
N TRP A 341 -2.76 6.58 -7.99
CA TRP A 341 -3.85 6.31 -8.93
C TRP A 341 -4.08 7.48 -9.89
N THR A 342 -4.26 8.70 -9.36
CA THR A 342 -4.48 9.92 -10.14
C THR A 342 -3.34 10.18 -11.13
N LEU A 343 -2.09 9.99 -10.69
CA LEU A 343 -0.93 10.15 -11.55
C LEU A 343 -0.87 9.05 -12.62
N SER A 344 -1.18 7.80 -12.26
CA SER A 344 -1.18 6.69 -13.21
C SER A 344 -2.19 6.88 -14.35
N CYS A 345 -3.27 7.60 -14.11
CA CYS A 345 -4.31 7.91 -15.10
C CYS A 345 -3.91 9.01 -16.11
N ARG A 346 -2.71 9.57 -16.02
CA ARG A 346 -2.22 10.54 -17.00
C ARG A 346 -1.79 9.83 -18.29
N ASP A 347 -2.04 10.48 -19.42
CA ASP A 347 -1.74 9.94 -20.76
C ASP A 347 -0.25 9.61 -20.94
N GLU A 348 0.65 10.31 -20.25
CA GLU A 348 2.10 10.02 -20.33
C GLU A 348 2.54 8.79 -19.53
N ILE A 349 1.66 8.22 -18.69
CA ILE A 349 1.98 7.10 -17.80
C ILE A 349 1.20 5.85 -18.23
N LEU A 350 -0.09 5.72 -17.86
CA LEU A 350 -0.94 4.59 -18.30
C LEU A 350 -2.23 5.04 -19.02
N GLY A 351 -2.54 6.33 -19.02
CA GLY A 351 -3.80 6.88 -19.54
C GLY A 351 -5.04 6.39 -18.77
N LYS A 352 -6.21 6.81 -19.26
CA LYS A 352 -7.51 6.30 -18.78
C LYS A 352 -8.05 5.23 -19.74
N PRO A 353 -8.94 4.35 -19.28
CA PRO A 353 -9.68 3.50 -20.20
C PRO A 353 -10.49 4.33 -21.19
N VAL A 354 -10.57 3.90 -22.44
CA VAL A 354 -11.21 4.65 -23.54
C VAL A 354 -12.66 5.02 -23.22
N LEU A 355 -13.43 4.13 -22.57
CA LEU A 355 -14.82 4.45 -22.18
C LEU A 355 -14.91 5.56 -21.12
N VAL A 356 -13.90 5.71 -20.28
CA VAL A 356 -13.82 6.83 -19.31
C VAL A 356 -13.55 8.13 -20.07
N GLU A 357 -12.59 8.14 -21.00
CA GLU A 357 -12.30 9.32 -21.83
C GLU A 357 -13.53 9.77 -22.61
N ILE A 358 -14.24 8.83 -23.26
CA ILE A 358 -15.48 9.11 -24.01
C ILE A 358 -16.53 9.77 -23.09
N GLY A 359 -16.69 9.25 -21.86
CA GLY A 359 -17.60 9.82 -20.86
C GLY A 359 -17.18 11.22 -20.39
N GLU A 360 -15.88 11.51 -20.37
CA GLU A 360 -15.32 12.84 -20.09
C GLU A 360 -15.35 13.77 -21.31
N GLY A 361 -15.81 13.28 -22.46
CA GLY A 361 -15.99 14.06 -23.67
C GLY A 361 -14.75 14.20 -24.54
N HIS A 362 -13.73 13.34 -24.40
CA HIS A 362 -12.53 13.37 -25.23
C HIS A 362 -12.03 11.94 -25.53
N VAL A 363 -11.10 11.79 -26.47
CA VAL A 363 -10.38 10.53 -26.73
C VAL A 363 -8.95 10.87 -27.09
N SER A 364 -8.03 10.72 -26.14
CA SER A 364 -6.63 11.16 -26.28
C SER A 364 -5.91 10.40 -27.40
N SER A 365 -6.17 9.10 -27.53
CA SER A 365 -5.59 8.25 -28.59
C SER A 365 -5.94 8.69 -30.01
N LEU A 366 -7.05 9.42 -30.19
CA LEU A 366 -7.51 9.93 -31.49
C LEU A 366 -7.33 11.45 -31.63
N GLY A 367 -6.78 12.13 -30.60
CA GLY A 367 -6.68 13.59 -30.57
C GLY A 367 -8.04 14.29 -30.61
N LEU A 368 -9.10 13.63 -30.14
CA LEU A 368 -10.46 14.17 -30.17
C LEU A 368 -10.74 14.90 -28.85
N GLU A 369 -10.91 16.22 -28.90
CA GLU A 369 -11.18 17.03 -27.70
C GLU A 369 -12.67 17.40 -27.60
N ARG A 370 -13.14 17.62 -26.35
CA ARG A 370 -14.53 18.03 -26.08
C ARG A 370 -14.87 19.35 -26.77
N GLY A 371 -16.00 19.37 -27.47
CA GLY A 371 -16.46 20.55 -28.21
C GLY A 371 -15.76 20.76 -29.56
N SER A 372 -14.84 19.87 -29.96
CA SER A 372 -14.38 19.80 -31.35
C SER A 372 -15.48 19.22 -32.24
N VAL A 373 -15.54 19.68 -33.50
CA VAL A 373 -16.48 19.14 -34.50
C VAL A 373 -16.24 17.65 -34.71
N ASP A 374 -14.98 17.22 -34.64
CA ASP A 374 -14.58 15.84 -34.82
C ASP A 374 -15.05 14.93 -33.68
N PHE A 375 -14.95 15.40 -32.42
CA PHE A 375 -15.51 14.66 -31.28
C PHE A 375 -17.03 14.61 -31.31
N GLU A 376 -17.72 15.71 -31.64
CA GLU A 376 -19.18 15.69 -31.75
C GLU A 376 -19.66 14.76 -32.86
N GLN A 377 -18.94 14.73 -33.98
CA GLN A 377 -19.23 13.81 -35.07
C GLN A 377 -18.96 12.36 -34.66
N PHE A 378 -17.88 12.11 -33.92
CA PHE A 378 -17.59 10.80 -33.33
C PHE A 378 -18.71 10.37 -32.37
N ALA A 379 -19.06 11.20 -31.38
CA ALA A 379 -20.10 10.94 -30.39
C ALA A 379 -21.45 10.62 -31.04
N ALA A 380 -21.85 11.39 -32.06
CA ALA A 380 -23.06 11.13 -32.83
C ALA A 380 -23.02 9.79 -33.59
N ARG A 381 -21.83 9.36 -34.07
CA ARG A 381 -21.67 8.06 -34.75
C ARG A 381 -21.71 6.89 -33.77
N VAL A 382 -21.17 7.05 -32.56
CA VAL A 382 -21.17 6.00 -31.53
C VAL A 382 -22.44 6.00 -30.67
N GLY A 383 -23.42 6.86 -30.99
CA GLY A 383 -24.70 6.93 -30.29
C GLY A 383 -24.63 7.58 -28.90
N VAL A 384 -23.58 8.34 -28.63
CA VAL A 384 -23.42 9.15 -27.42
C VAL A 384 -24.08 10.51 -27.70
N ASP A 385 -25.40 10.59 -27.49
CA ASP A 385 -26.13 11.86 -27.64
C ASP A 385 -25.70 12.86 -26.55
N ARG A 386 -25.77 14.17 -26.84
CA ARG A 386 -25.43 15.23 -25.86
C ARG A 386 -26.18 15.06 -24.53
N GLY A 387 -27.41 14.55 -24.56
CA GLY A 387 -28.20 14.26 -23.36
C GLY A 387 -27.62 13.15 -22.48
N PHE A 388 -26.90 12.16 -23.05
CA PHE A 388 -26.24 11.10 -22.28
C PHE A 388 -25.03 11.62 -21.50
N LEU A 389 -24.25 12.53 -22.09
CA LEU A 389 -23.13 13.17 -21.39
C LEU A 389 -23.63 14.14 -20.31
N ASP A 390 -24.71 14.89 -20.59
CA ASP A 390 -25.35 15.77 -19.61
C ASP A 390 -26.07 14.97 -18.49
N GLU A 391 -26.60 13.77 -18.78
CA GLU A 391 -27.13 12.83 -17.77
C GLU A 391 -26.03 12.17 -16.95
N ILE A 392 -24.85 11.84 -17.49
CA ILE A 392 -23.72 11.36 -16.66
C ILE A 392 -23.26 12.45 -15.66
N GLU A 393 -23.35 13.71 -16.05
CA GLU A 393 -23.01 14.85 -15.19
C GLU A 393 -24.12 15.15 -14.16
N GLY A 394 -25.39 14.91 -14.52
CA GLY A 394 -26.59 15.12 -13.69
C GLY A 394 -26.92 13.94 -12.74
N ASP A 395 -26.86 12.72 -13.27
CA ASP A 395 -26.89 11.44 -12.56
C ASP A 395 -25.44 11.00 -12.32
N ARG A 396 -24.83 11.60 -11.30
CA ARG A 396 -23.89 10.86 -10.46
C ARG A 396 -24.62 9.63 -9.95
N ILE A 397 -24.56 8.53 -10.69
CA ILE A 397 -24.97 7.21 -10.26
C ILE A 397 -24.10 6.88 -9.03
N LEU A 398 -24.64 7.22 -7.85
CA LEU A 398 -24.14 7.00 -6.49
C LEU A 398 -23.02 7.90 -5.92
N VAL A 399 -22.98 9.20 -6.23
CA VAL A 399 -22.39 10.18 -5.27
C VAL A 399 -23.28 11.41 -5.17
N ARG A 400 -24.26 11.37 -4.25
CA ARG A 400 -25.05 12.56 -3.87
C ARG A 400 -24.09 13.70 -3.52
N LYS A 401 -24.24 14.82 -4.23
CA LYS A 401 -23.71 16.13 -3.85
C LYS A 401 -24.26 16.46 -2.46
N ALA A 402 -23.40 16.73 -1.49
CA ALA A 402 -23.81 17.21 -0.17
C ALA A 402 -24.66 18.49 -0.33
N PRO A 403 -25.74 18.68 0.46
CA PRO A 403 -26.65 19.80 0.26
C PRO A 403 -26.04 21.10 0.77
N ASP A 404 -26.06 22.12 -0.10
CA ASP A 404 -25.81 23.52 0.25
C ASP A 404 -26.87 24.04 1.23
N SER A 405 -26.49 24.33 2.47
CA SER A 405 -27.14 25.27 3.40
C SER A 405 -26.18 25.45 4.60
N ILE A 406 -25.79 26.61 5.13
CA ILE A 406 -26.35 27.95 5.26
C ILE A 406 -25.16 28.93 5.34
N GLY A 407 -25.33 30.14 4.78
CA GLY A 407 -24.28 31.14 4.64
C GLY A 407 -23.50 31.49 5.90
N THR A 408 -22.19 31.67 5.74
CA THR A 408 -21.37 32.51 6.62
C THR A 408 -20.37 33.27 5.76
N THR A 409 -20.35 34.57 6.00
CA THR A 409 -19.52 35.64 5.44
C THR A 409 -18.09 35.25 5.04
N LEU A 410 -17.74 35.65 3.81
CA LEU A 410 -16.39 35.86 3.29
C LEU A 410 -15.37 36.25 4.36
N GLY A 411 -14.46 35.33 4.67
CA GLY A 411 -13.10 35.61 5.09
C GLY A 411 -12.18 34.84 4.16
N LEU A 412 -11.31 35.55 3.43
CA LEU A 412 -10.24 34.93 2.63
C LEU A 412 -9.40 34.02 3.54
N VAL A 413 -9.66 32.71 3.49
CA VAL A 413 -8.71 31.70 3.98
C VAL A 413 -7.90 31.28 2.77
N ARG A 414 -6.67 31.80 2.77
CA ARG A 414 -5.58 31.46 1.87
C ARG A 414 -5.40 29.94 1.84
N GLU A 415 -5.61 29.30 0.69
CA GLU A 415 -5.15 27.94 0.42
C GLU A 415 -3.64 27.91 0.65
N GLN A 416 -3.21 27.48 1.84
CA GLN A 416 -1.85 27.00 2.02
C GLN A 416 -1.84 25.58 1.47
N SER A 417 -1.04 25.39 0.42
CA SER A 417 -0.78 24.06 -0.14
C SER A 417 -0.42 23.10 0.99
N LEU A 418 -0.96 21.88 0.97
CA LEU A 418 -0.54 20.78 1.87
C LEU A 418 0.99 20.61 1.89
N ASN A 419 1.66 20.97 0.80
CA ASN A 419 3.11 21.02 0.70
C ASN A 419 3.75 22.07 1.63
N GLU A 420 3.13 23.24 1.83
CA GLU A 420 3.60 24.27 2.78
C GLU A 420 3.42 23.81 4.23
N THR A 421 2.29 23.18 4.55
CA THR A 421 2.03 22.64 5.89
C THR A 421 3.01 21.50 6.21
N TYR A 422 3.31 20.66 5.23
CA TYR A 422 4.26 19.55 5.33
C TYR A 422 5.71 20.03 5.45
N GLU A 423 6.17 20.93 4.59
CA GLU A 423 7.51 21.54 4.68
C GLU A 423 7.69 22.27 6.01
N HIS A 424 6.65 22.95 6.50
CA HIS A 424 6.68 23.57 7.82
C HIS A 424 6.79 22.54 8.96
N GLN A 425 6.11 21.39 8.85
CA GLN A 425 6.20 20.31 9.85
C GLN A 425 7.57 19.63 9.83
N ARG A 426 8.12 19.39 8.63
CA ARG A 426 9.46 18.84 8.38
C ARG A 426 10.57 19.74 8.93
N GLU A 427 10.49 21.04 8.67
CA GLU A 427 11.45 22.02 9.19
C GLU A 427 11.38 22.11 10.72
N ARG A 428 10.17 21.98 11.29
CA ARG A 428 9.98 21.96 12.74
C ARG A 428 10.57 20.71 13.40
N GLU A 429 10.60 19.58 12.70
CA GLU A 429 11.27 18.35 13.16
C GLU A 429 12.79 18.43 13.03
N ARG A 430 13.31 18.96 11.91
CA ARG A 430 14.76 19.25 11.77
C ARG A 430 15.26 20.15 12.89
N LEU A 431 14.51 21.21 13.23
CA LEU A 431 14.85 22.10 14.34
C LEU A 431 14.79 21.40 15.72
N ARG A 432 13.89 20.43 15.91
CA ARG A 432 13.84 19.61 17.13
C ARG A 432 15.05 18.69 17.23
N GLN A 433 15.45 18.05 16.14
CA GLN A 433 16.64 17.20 16.10
C GLN A 433 17.93 18.01 16.33
N ALA A 434 18.07 19.17 15.68
CA ALA A 434 19.20 20.07 15.88
C ALA A 434 19.31 20.59 17.33
N ARG A 435 18.17 20.80 18.02
CA ARG A 435 18.17 21.16 19.45
C ARG A 435 18.57 20.00 20.36
N ARG A 436 18.26 18.76 19.99
CA ARG A 436 18.67 17.57 20.74
C ARG A 436 20.18 17.34 20.65
N THR A 437 20.79 17.57 19.49
CA THR A 437 22.24 17.47 19.31
C THR A 437 23.01 18.57 20.04
N LEU A 438 22.47 19.80 20.10
CA LEU A 438 23.07 20.91 20.85
C LEU A 438 22.99 20.73 22.38
N ASN A 439 21.92 20.13 22.89
CA ASN A 439 21.74 19.93 24.32
C ASN A 439 22.37 18.64 24.87
N GLY A 440 22.88 17.75 24.01
CA GLY A 440 23.61 16.54 24.40
C GLY A 440 25.09 16.76 24.75
N GLY A 441 25.61 17.98 24.63
CA GLY A 441 27.01 18.32 24.84
C GLY A 441 27.26 19.18 26.08
N SER A 442 27.16 18.61 27.28
CA SER A 442 27.89 19.13 28.44
C SER A 442 28.47 17.97 29.23
N PRO A 443 29.78 17.69 29.12
CA PRO A 443 30.45 16.88 30.11
C PRO A 443 30.65 17.75 31.35
N ASP A 444 30.02 17.37 32.46
CA ASP A 444 30.35 17.89 33.78
C ASP A 444 31.83 17.61 34.05
N VAL A 445 32.62 18.68 34.04
CA VAL A 445 33.93 18.71 34.67
C VAL A 445 33.71 19.16 36.11
N LYS A 446 33.78 18.21 37.04
CA LYS A 446 34.36 18.41 38.38
C LYS A 446 34.75 17.08 39.03
#